data_AF-A0A1S5VFK9-F1
#
_entry.id   AF-A0A1S5VFK9-F1
#
_cell.length_a   1.000
_cell.length_b   1.000
_cell.length_c   1.000
_cell.angle_alpha   90.00
_cell.angle_beta   90.00
_cell.angle_gamma   90.00
#
_symmetry.space_group_name_H-M   'P 1'
#
loop_
_entity.id
_entity.type
_entity.pdbx_description
1 polymer ?
#
loop_
_entity_poly.entity_id
_entity_poly.type
_entity_poly.pdbx_seq_one_letter_code
_entity_poly.pdbx_strand_id
1 'polypeptide(L)'
;MMMNIFETSYFRTSKRLSVLFGQWPFLPPIRRNCIRCVVFMFISSILIPKLIKLVEVIHDIDSIIECVPMIGLHICSLTKFFNWIVNSKKMKHLLLRMQTDWNNLQYSQDIEIMHEFYKRGRLFTKTYAIAMFSILGLYLASPSIPKILDIIHPLNESRSRIYLYQTEYFVDQDEYYLMILIHAYMTVPISLGVQVFVDNMFAMYIHHACGLFAALK
;
A
#
# COMPACT_ATOMS: atom_id res chain seq x y z
N MET A 1 21.54 14.97 23.62
CA MET A 1 21.53 13.91 22.57
C MET A 1 20.43 14.27 21.58
N MET A 2 20.77 14.69 20.35
CA MET A 2 19.77 15.10 19.35
C MET A 2 18.88 13.90 19.00
N MET A 3 17.57 14.08 19.14
CA MET A 3 16.58 13.03 18.90
C MET A 3 16.52 12.70 17.41
N ASN A 4 16.68 11.42 17.06
CA ASN A 4 16.47 10.96 15.68
C ASN A 4 14.99 11.11 15.32
N ILE A 5 14.69 11.94 14.32
CA ILE A 5 13.31 12.25 13.95
C ILE A 5 12.56 11.00 13.48
N PHE A 6 13.27 10.01 12.94
CA PHE A 6 12.68 8.76 12.46
C PHE A 6 12.27 7.80 13.58
N GLU A 7 12.72 8.01 14.82
CA GLU A 7 12.29 7.24 16.00
C GLU A 7 11.09 7.86 16.71
N THR A 8 10.78 9.12 16.38
CA THR A 8 9.61 9.82 16.90
C THR A 8 8.32 9.13 16.46
N SER A 9 7.25 9.39 17.21
CA SER A 9 5.93 8.87 16.88
C SER A 9 5.40 9.32 15.51
N TYR A 10 5.96 10.40 14.96
CA TYR A 10 5.56 10.97 13.66
C TYR A 10 5.97 10.08 12.48
N PHE A 11 7.17 9.52 12.50
CA PHE A 11 7.72 8.73 11.38
C PHE A 11 7.70 7.23 11.60
N ARG A 12 7.42 6.75 12.82
CA ARG A 12 7.49 5.34 13.18
C ARG A 12 6.68 4.42 12.27
N THR A 13 5.44 4.80 11.94
CA THR A 13 4.57 3.99 11.07
C THR A 13 5.11 3.93 9.64
N SER A 14 5.41 5.09 9.05
CA SER A 14 5.94 5.18 7.68
C SER A 14 7.28 4.46 7.55
N LYS A 15 8.15 4.56 8.56
CA LYS A 15 9.40 3.79 8.65
C LYS A 15 9.13 2.29 8.68
N ARG A 16 8.23 1.79 9.54
CA ARG A 16 7.90 0.36 9.61
C ARG A 16 7.40 -0.19 8.27
N LEU A 17 6.46 0.51 7.63
CA LEU A 17 5.95 0.14 6.32
C LEU A 17 7.05 0.15 5.25
N SER A 18 7.90 1.16 5.25
CA SER A 18 9.04 1.23 4.31
C SER A 18 10.00 0.05 4.48
N VAL A 19 10.22 -0.42 5.71
CA VAL A 19 11.07 -1.57 5.99
C VAL A 19 10.40 -2.86 5.52
N LEU A 20 9.09 -3.00 5.76
CA LEU A 20 8.29 -4.15 5.33
C LEU A 20 8.36 -4.36 3.81
N PHE A 21 8.32 -3.28 3.02
CA PHE A 21 8.40 -3.35 1.56
C PHE A 21 9.83 -3.27 1.00
N GLY A 22 10.86 -3.28 1.86
CA GLY A 22 12.26 -3.21 1.42
C GLY A 22 12.61 -1.86 0.79
N GLN A 23 11.87 -0.81 1.12
CA GLN A 23 12.02 0.54 0.56
C GLN A 23 12.75 1.50 1.48
N TRP A 24 12.96 1.14 2.76
CA TRP A 24 13.76 1.95 3.67
C TRP A 24 15.22 2.04 3.19
N PRO A 25 15.75 3.25 2.95
CA PRO A 25 17.05 3.42 2.30
C PRO A 25 18.24 3.02 3.18
N PHE A 26 18.04 2.91 4.49
CA PHE A 26 19.07 2.54 5.46
C PHE A 26 19.10 1.03 5.77
N LEU A 27 18.32 0.21 5.05
CA LEU A 27 18.41 -1.25 5.17
C LEU A 27 19.72 -1.81 4.57
N PRO A 28 20.27 -2.89 5.14
CA PRO A 28 21.38 -3.63 4.53
C PRO A 28 21.03 -4.07 3.08
N PRO A 29 21.97 -3.98 2.12
CA PRO A 29 21.69 -4.24 0.71
C PRO A 29 21.05 -5.60 0.43
N ILE A 30 21.55 -6.66 1.05
CA ILE A 30 21.05 -8.03 0.87
C ILE A 30 19.59 -8.11 1.34
N ARG A 31 19.31 -7.75 2.59
CA ARG A 31 17.95 -7.75 3.15
C ARG A 31 16.99 -6.91 2.31
N ARG A 32 17.41 -5.72 1.90
CA ARG A 32 16.62 -4.82 1.06
C ARG A 32 16.25 -5.46 -0.27
N ASN A 33 17.21 -6.05 -0.96
CA ASN A 33 17.00 -6.66 -2.27
C ASN A 33 16.16 -7.94 -2.17
N CYS A 34 16.37 -8.77 -1.15
CA CYS A 34 15.54 -9.96 -0.90
C CYS A 34 14.06 -9.57 -0.73
N ILE A 35 13.76 -8.60 0.13
CA ILE A 35 12.37 -8.15 0.35
C ILE A 35 11.79 -7.58 -0.95
N ARG A 36 12.55 -6.78 -1.70
CA ARG A 36 12.10 -6.21 -2.98
C ARG A 36 11.77 -7.29 -4.01
N CYS A 37 12.61 -8.32 -4.12
CA CYS A 37 12.34 -9.46 -5.01
C CYS A 37 11.04 -10.18 -4.62
N VAL A 38 10.84 -10.43 -3.31
CA VAL A 38 9.62 -11.07 -2.82
C VAL A 38 8.38 -10.24 -3.15
N VAL A 39 8.38 -8.94 -2.84
CA VAL A 39 7.24 -8.04 -3.15
C VAL A 39 6.96 -8.01 -4.65
N PHE A 40 8.00 -7.91 -5.49
CA PHE A 40 7.85 -7.92 -6.95
C PHE A 40 7.24 -9.23 -7.47
N MET A 41 7.68 -10.38 -6.95
CA MET A 41 7.13 -11.69 -7.32
C MET A 41 5.65 -11.79 -6.96
N PHE A 42 5.25 -11.39 -5.75
CA PHE A 42 3.84 -11.41 -5.34
C PHE A 42 2.96 -10.54 -6.25
N ILE A 43 3.35 -9.29 -6.50
CA ILE A 43 2.53 -8.38 -7.33
C ILE A 43 2.47 -8.87 -8.78
N SER A 44 3.57 -9.39 -9.33
CA SER A 44 3.59 -9.91 -10.71
C SER A 44 2.80 -11.20 -10.86
N SER A 45 2.81 -12.07 -9.84
CA SER A 45 2.10 -13.35 -9.85
C SER A 45 0.58 -13.22 -9.98
N ILE A 46 0.01 -12.08 -9.58
CA ILE A 46 -1.43 -11.80 -9.75
C ILE A 46 -1.72 -10.95 -10.98
N LEU A 47 -0.82 -10.02 -11.32
CA LEU A 47 -1.02 -9.13 -12.46
C LEU A 47 -1.08 -9.90 -13.78
N ILE A 48 -0.23 -10.92 -13.95
CA ILE A 48 -0.17 -11.72 -15.20
C ILE A 48 -1.51 -12.45 -15.45
N PRO A 49 -2.03 -13.30 -14.53
CA PRO A 49 -3.36 -13.91 -14.65
C PRO A 49 -4.49 -12.93 -14.93
N LYS A 50 -4.42 -11.74 -14.32
CA LYS A 50 -5.44 -10.70 -14.48
C LYS A 50 -5.40 -10.05 -15.86
N LEU A 51 -4.21 -9.82 -16.42
CA LEU A 51 -4.04 -9.31 -17.78
C LEU A 51 -4.48 -10.33 -18.82
N ILE A 52 -4.19 -11.63 -18.61
CA ILE A 52 -4.69 -12.70 -19.48
C ILE A 52 -6.22 -12.70 -19.45
N LYS A 53 -6.84 -12.65 -18.26
CA LYS A 53 -8.30 -12.60 -18.15
C LYS A 53 -8.90 -11.40 -18.88
N LEU A 54 -8.27 -10.22 -18.78
CA LEU A 54 -8.72 -9.02 -19.49
C LEU A 54 -8.75 -9.23 -21.02
N VAL A 55 -7.74 -9.90 -21.57
CA VAL A 55 -7.69 -10.21 -23.01
C VAL A 55 -8.80 -11.18 -23.40
N GLU A 56 -9.10 -12.17 -22.56
CA GLU A 56 -10.18 -13.13 -22.79
C GLU A 56 -11.57 -12.44 -22.80
N VAL A 57 -11.80 -11.50 -21.88
CA VAL A 57 -13.08 -10.79 -21.76
C VAL A 57 -13.15 -9.49 -22.57
N ILE A 58 -12.21 -9.24 -23.49
CA ILE A 58 -12.08 -7.94 -24.18
C ILE A 58 -13.29 -7.53 -25.03
N HIS A 59 -14.17 -8.49 -25.34
CA HIS A 59 -15.41 -8.25 -26.08
C HIS A 59 -16.63 -8.03 -25.18
N ASP A 60 -16.49 -8.19 -23.85
CA ASP A 60 -17.54 -7.99 -22.86
C ASP A 60 -17.22 -6.78 -21.99
N ILE A 61 -17.89 -5.66 -22.26
CA ILE A 61 -17.66 -4.38 -21.57
C ILE A 61 -17.94 -4.50 -20.07
N ASP A 62 -18.95 -5.27 -19.66
CA ASP A 62 -19.31 -5.40 -18.25
C ASP A 62 -18.19 -6.10 -17.47
N SER A 63 -17.66 -7.19 -18.03
CA SER A 63 -16.51 -7.91 -17.47
C SER A 63 -15.21 -7.07 -17.47
N ILE A 64 -15.00 -6.22 -18.48
CA ILE A 64 -13.85 -5.29 -18.52
C ILE A 64 -13.93 -4.30 -17.36
N ILE A 65 -15.09 -3.67 -17.16
CA ILE A 65 -15.31 -2.69 -16.09
C ILE A 65 -15.00 -3.32 -14.73
N GLU A 66 -15.37 -4.57 -14.50
CA GLU A 66 -15.06 -5.31 -13.28
C GLU A 66 -13.54 -5.56 -13.11
N CYS A 67 -12.82 -5.79 -14.21
CA CYS A 67 -11.39 -6.13 -14.17
C CYS A 67 -10.46 -4.92 -13.99
N VAL A 68 -10.83 -3.77 -14.54
CA VAL A 68 -9.99 -2.56 -14.60
C VAL A 68 -9.51 -2.07 -13.23
N PRO A 69 -10.34 -1.97 -12.17
CA PRO A 69 -9.89 -1.45 -10.87
C PRO A 69 -8.72 -2.24 -10.27
N MET A 70 -8.75 -3.56 -10.36
CA MET A 70 -7.70 -4.43 -9.82
C MET A 70 -6.42 -4.38 -10.65
N ILE A 71 -6.55 -4.32 -11.98
CA ILE A 71 -5.40 -4.11 -12.87
C ILE A 71 -4.74 -2.77 -12.56
N GLY A 72 -5.55 -1.72 -12.43
CA GLY A 72 -5.10 -0.39 -12.04
C GLY A 72 -4.37 -0.39 -10.70
N LEU A 73 -4.90 -1.07 -9.68
CA LEU A 73 -4.26 -1.24 -8.37
C LEU A 73 -2.84 -1.82 -8.52
N HIS A 74 -2.71 -2.95 -9.22
CA HIS A 74 -1.43 -3.64 -9.38
C HIS A 74 -0.42 -2.86 -10.24
N ILE A 75 -0.86 -2.25 -11.35
CA ILE A 75 0.00 -1.41 -12.21
C ILE A 75 0.49 -0.18 -11.45
N CYS A 76 -0.41 0.53 -10.77
CA CYS A 76 -0.05 1.68 -9.94
C CYS A 76 0.91 1.29 -8.81
N SER A 77 0.70 0.11 -8.21
CA SER A 77 1.58 -0.42 -7.16
C SER A 77 2.99 -0.69 -7.70
N LEU A 78 3.13 -1.41 -8.83
CA LEU A 78 4.43 -1.64 -9.47
C LEU A 78 5.10 -0.35 -9.90
N THR A 79 4.34 0.58 -10.48
CA THR A 79 4.88 1.88 -10.92
C THR A 79 5.46 2.65 -9.75
N LYS A 80 4.72 2.78 -8.65
CA LYS A 80 5.20 3.44 -7.42
C LYS A 80 6.39 2.68 -6.81
N PHE A 81 6.34 1.35 -6.80
CA PHE A 81 7.40 0.49 -6.28
C PHE A 81 8.73 0.69 -7.02
N PHE A 82 8.71 0.65 -8.35
CA PHE A 82 9.88 0.86 -9.17
C PHE A 82 10.34 2.31 -9.15
N ASN A 83 9.43 3.28 -9.15
CA ASN A 83 9.76 4.70 -9.02
C ASN A 83 10.58 4.95 -7.74
N TRP A 84 10.17 4.36 -6.62
CA TRP A 84 10.91 4.45 -5.36
C TRP A 84 12.30 3.79 -5.44
N ILE A 85 12.42 2.64 -6.10
CA ILE A 85 13.72 1.96 -6.29
C ILE A 85 14.67 2.83 -7.11
N VAL A 86 14.23 3.31 -8.27
CA VAL A 86 15.01 4.16 -9.18
C VAL A 86 15.44 5.45 -8.48
N ASN A 87 14.53 6.08 -7.74
CA ASN A 87 14.80 7.34 -7.03
C ASN A 87 15.29 7.14 -5.59
N SER A 88 15.72 5.93 -5.20
CA SER A 88 16.05 5.61 -3.81
C SER A 88 17.14 6.51 -3.19
N LYS A 89 18.12 6.94 -4.00
CA LYS A 89 19.15 7.91 -3.57
C LYS A 89 18.53 9.28 -3.22
N LYS A 90 17.57 9.75 -4.04
CA LYS A 90 16.85 11.01 -3.79
C LYS A 90 15.97 10.89 -2.55
N MET A 91 15.24 9.78 -2.38
CA MET A 91 14.42 9.52 -1.19
C MET A 91 15.26 9.48 0.09
N LYS A 92 16.45 8.87 0.04
CA LYS A 92 17.41 8.90 1.14
C LYS A 92 17.88 10.33 1.44
N HIS A 93 18.19 11.09 0.41
CA HIS A 93 18.63 12.49 0.56
C HIS A 93 17.55 13.35 1.21
N LEU A 94 16.28 13.22 0.81
CA LEU A 94 15.15 13.91 1.45
C LEU A 94 15.07 13.59 2.94
N LEU A 95 15.15 12.31 3.32
CA LEU A 95 15.15 11.92 4.74
C LEU A 95 16.32 12.56 5.50
N LEU A 96 17.54 12.43 4.98
CA LEU A 96 18.72 13.03 5.63
C LEU A 96 18.56 14.55 5.77
N ARG A 97 18.03 15.21 4.74
CA ARG A 97 17.76 16.65 4.78
C ARG A 97 16.79 17.02 5.89
N MET A 98 15.68 16.29 6.02
CA MET A 98 14.71 16.51 7.09
C MET A 98 15.31 16.34 8.49
N GLN A 99 16.21 15.37 8.67
CA GLN A 99 16.92 15.18 9.94
C GLN A 99 17.88 16.34 10.21
N THR A 100 18.59 16.83 9.19
CA THR A 100 19.46 18.00 9.31
C THR A 100 18.66 19.25 9.65
N ASP A 101 17.57 19.52 8.92
CA ASP A 101 16.69 20.67 9.17
C ASP A 101 16.13 20.60 10.60
N TRP A 102 15.68 19.43 11.05
CA TRP A 102 15.23 19.21 12.43
C TRP A 102 16.30 19.51 13.50
N ASN A 103 17.54 19.08 13.27
CA ASN A 103 18.65 19.31 14.19
C ASN A 103 19.09 20.77 14.24
N ASN A 104 18.82 21.54 13.19
CA ASN A 104 19.19 22.95 13.07
C ASN A 104 18.12 23.91 13.60
N LEU A 105 16.94 23.40 14.02
CA LEU A 105 15.92 24.23 14.66
C LEU A 105 16.41 24.69 16.04
N GLN A 106 16.58 26.00 16.20
CA GLN A 106 17.09 26.61 17.44
C GLN A 106 16.00 27.28 18.27
N TYR A 107 15.02 27.90 17.61
CA TYR A 107 13.97 28.67 18.27
C TYR A 107 12.81 27.78 18.69
N SER A 108 12.31 27.98 19.91
CA SER A 108 11.19 27.20 20.46
C SER A 108 9.91 27.35 19.66
N GLN A 109 9.66 28.54 19.10
CA GLN A 109 8.49 28.83 18.26
C GLN A 109 8.52 28.01 16.96
N ASP A 110 9.67 27.96 16.27
CA ASP A 110 9.86 27.17 15.05
C ASP A 110 9.66 25.67 15.32
N ILE A 111 10.16 25.18 16.45
CA ILE A 111 10.01 23.80 16.88
C ILE A 111 8.53 23.48 17.13
N GLU A 112 7.78 24.39 17.75
CA GLU A 112 6.35 24.22 18.00
C GLU A 112 5.54 24.16 16.69
N ILE A 113 5.82 25.07 15.76
CA ILE A 113 5.22 25.06 14.41
C ILE A 113 5.51 23.72 13.72
N MET A 114 6.77 23.28 13.70
CA MET A 114 7.15 22.01 13.10
C MET A 114 6.41 20.82 13.73
N HIS A 115 6.25 20.82 15.05
CA HIS A 115 5.46 19.80 15.75
C HIS A 115 3.98 19.80 15.32
N GLU A 116 3.36 20.96 15.14
CA GLU A 116 1.99 21.06 14.66
C GLU A 116 1.84 20.44 13.26
N PHE A 117 2.74 20.78 12.33
CA PHE A 117 2.74 20.21 10.99
C PHE A 117 2.96 18.69 10.98
N TYR A 118 3.85 18.16 11.82
CA TYR A 118 4.03 16.72 11.93
C TYR A 118 2.84 16.00 12.59
N LYS A 119 2.19 16.62 13.59
CA LYS A 119 0.96 16.07 14.18
C LYS A 119 -0.14 16.00 13.12
N ARG A 120 -0.31 17.06 12.33
CA ARG A 120 -1.26 17.10 11.22
C ARG A 120 -0.94 16.06 10.15
N GLY A 121 0.32 15.95 9.73
CA GLY A 121 0.74 14.94 8.76
C GLY A 121 0.55 13.52 9.25
N ARG A 122 0.84 13.25 10.53
CA ARG A 122 0.58 11.95 11.16
C ARG A 122 -0.91 11.64 11.20
N LEU A 123 -1.76 12.60 11.54
CA LEU A 123 -3.21 12.40 11.52
C LEU A 123 -3.69 12.09 10.10
N PHE A 124 -3.27 12.87 9.12
CA PHE A 124 -3.64 12.67 7.71
C PHE A 124 -3.25 11.27 7.21
N THR A 125 -1.97 10.90 7.36
CA THR A 125 -1.45 9.60 6.90
C THR A 125 -2.08 8.42 7.63
N LYS A 126 -2.38 8.56 8.93
CA LYS A 126 -3.07 7.54 9.72
C LYS A 126 -4.52 7.37 9.24
N THR A 127 -5.26 8.47 9.06
CA THR A 127 -6.64 8.44 8.60
C THR A 127 -6.74 7.86 7.18
N TYR A 128 -5.85 8.29 6.29
CA TYR A 128 -5.75 7.74 4.93
C TYR A 128 -5.48 6.23 4.95
N ALA A 129 -4.49 5.77 5.71
CA ALA A 129 -4.20 4.34 5.83
C ALA A 129 -5.40 3.55 6.37
N ILE A 130 -6.05 4.04 7.45
CA ILE A 130 -7.25 3.38 8.01
C ILE A 130 -8.34 3.27 6.95
N ALA A 131 -8.66 4.35 6.23
CA ALA A 131 -9.67 4.32 5.19
C ALA A 131 -9.37 3.28 4.10
N MET A 132 -8.14 3.27 3.58
CA MET A 132 -7.73 2.32 2.52
C MET A 132 -7.78 0.87 3.02
N PHE A 133 -7.27 0.58 4.22
CA PHE A 133 -7.30 -0.77 4.79
C PHE A 133 -8.71 -1.21 5.21
N SER A 134 -9.60 -0.29 5.59
CA SER A 134 -11.01 -0.59 5.84
C SER A 134 -11.74 -0.99 4.57
N ILE A 135 -11.54 -0.25 3.46
CA ILE A 135 -12.10 -0.61 2.14
C ILE A 135 -11.59 -1.98 1.71
N LEU A 136 -10.28 -2.23 1.87
CA LEU A 136 -9.70 -3.55 1.61
C LEU A 136 -10.35 -4.64 2.48
N GLY A 137 -10.54 -4.40 3.78
CA GLY A 137 -11.16 -5.38 4.67
C GLY A 137 -12.57 -5.75 4.24
N LEU A 138 -13.38 -4.76 3.82
CA LEU A 138 -14.72 -4.99 3.27
C LEU A 138 -14.65 -5.78 1.96
N TYR A 139 -13.72 -5.42 1.08
CA TYR A 139 -13.52 -6.14 -0.18
C TYR A 139 -13.13 -7.60 0.05
N LEU A 140 -12.18 -7.87 0.94
CA LEU A 140 -11.75 -9.22 1.29
C LEU A 140 -12.83 -10.03 2.02
N ALA A 141 -13.80 -9.38 2.65
CA ALA A 141 -14.92 -10.05 3.30
C ALA A 141 -16.01 -10.52 2.32
N SER A 142 -16.01 -10.03 1.07
CA SER A 142 -17.04 -10.36 0.07
C SER A 142 -17.28 -11.86 -0.16
N PRO A 143 -16.28 -12.76 -0.14
CA PRO A 143 -16.51 -14.20 -0.31
C PRO A 143 -17.28 -14.85 0.85
N SER A 144 -17.46 -14.14 1.97
CA SER A 144 -18.24 -14.61 3.13
C SER A 144 -19.73 -14.31 3.00
N ILE A 145 -20.13 -13.43 2.06
CA ILE A 145 -21.53 -13.02 1.86
C ILE A 145 -22.47 -14.21 1.65
N PRO A 146 -22.17 -15.21 0.78
CA PRO A 146 -23.08 -16.34 0.57
C PRO A 146 -23.32 -17.13 1.85
N LYS A 147 -22.28 -17.37 2.65
CA LYS A 147 -22.36 -18.10 3.93
C LYS A 147 -23.18 -17.36 4.97
N ILE A 148 -23.06 -16.03 5.02
CA ILE A 148 -23.88 -15.20 5.92
C ILE A 148 -25.35 -15.25 5.49
N LEU A 149 -25.61 -15.19 4.18
CA LEU A 149 -26.96 -15.29 3.65
C LEU A 149 -27.58 -16.68 3.87
N ASP A 150 -26.78 -17.76 3.91
CA ASP A 150 -27.26 -19.12 4.24
C ASP A 150 -27.84 -19.20 5.66
N ILE A 151 -27.32 -18.37 6.58
CA ILE A 151 -27.80 -18.29 7.96
C ILE A 151 -29.06 -17.41 8.06
N ILE A 152 -29.08 -16.28 7.36
CA ILE A 152 -30.16 -15.28 7.47
C ILE A 152 -31.38 -15.66 6.63
N HIS A 153 -31.17 -16.21 5.44
CA HIS A 153 -32.21 -16.58 4.48
C HIS A 153 -31.79 -17.85 3.72
N PRO A 154 -31.97 -19.05 4.31
CA PRO A 154 -31.54 -20.30 3.68
C PRO A 154 -32.27 -20.53 2.35
N LEU A 155 -31.57 -21.10 1.37
CA LEU A 155 -32.13 -21.55 0.10
C LEU A 155 -32.14 -23.09 0.07
N ASN A 156 -33.03 -23.67 -0.74
CA ASN A 156 -33.09 -25.13 -0.94
C ASN A 156 -31.90 -25.65 -1.77
N GLU A 157 -31.17 -24.75 -2.44
CA GLU A 157 -29.98 -25.03 -3.24
C GLU A 157 -28.76 -24.28 -2.70
N SER A 158 -27.57 -24.76 -3.04
CA SER A 158 -26.32 -24.11 -2.64
C SER A 158 -26.10 -22.81 -3.41
N ARG A 159 -25.82 -21.71 -2.69
CA ARG A 159 -25.43 -20.44 -3.31
C ARG A 159 -24.12 -20.55 -4.09
N SER A 160 -24.04 -19.84 -5.23
CA SER A 160 -22.80 -19.70 -5.98
C SER A 160 -21.72 -19.01 -5.14
N ARG A 161 -20.47 -19.46 -5.31
CA ARG A 161 -19.32 -18.82 -4.65
C ARG A 161 -19.09 -17.43 -5.23
N ILE A 162 -18.66 -16.50 -4.39
CA ILE A 162 -18.23 -15.17 -4.81
C ILE A 162 -16.71 -15.16 -4.86
N TYR A 163 -16.16 -14.98 -6.07
CA TYR A 163 -14.75 -14.72 -6.28
C TYR A 163 -14.46 -13.25 -5.98
N LEU A 164 -13.30 -12.94 -5.38
CA LEU A 164 -12.92 -11.55 -5.15
C LEU A 164 -12.83 -10.76 -6.46
N TYR A 165 -12.34 -11.42 -7.51
CA TYR A 165 -12.21 -10.90 -8.85
C TYR A 165 -11.87 -12.04 -9.81
N GLN A 166 -12.27 -11.90 -11.07
CA GLN A 166 -11.95 -12.87 -12.11
C GLN A 166 -10.46 -12.86 -12.46
N THR A 167 -9.82 -14.02 -12.58
CA THR A 167 -8.42 -14.19 -13.02
C THR A 167 -8.34 -15.37 -13.98
N GLU A 168 -7.26 -15.50 -14.75
CA GLU A 168 -7.03 -16.67 -15.59
C GLU A 168 -5.72 -17.37 -15.21
N TYR A 169 -5.82 -18.54 -14.58
CA TYR A 169 -4.69 -19.33 -14.07
C TYR A 169 -4.46 -20.62 -14.87
N PHE A 170 -5.27 -20.89 -15.89
CA PHE A 170 -5.29 -22.15 -16.66
C PHE A 170 -5.52 -23.39 -15.79
N VAL A 171 -6.30 -23.23 -14.73
CA VAL A 171 -6.77 -24.30 -13.84
C VAL A 171 -8.26 -24.12 -13.60
N ASP A 172 -8.94 -25.20 -13.21
CA ASP A 172 -10.34 -25.14 -12.82
C ASP A 172 -10.51 -24.25 -11.58
N GLN A 173 -11.32 -23.19 -11.70
CA GLN A 173 -11.46 -22.20 -10.62
C GLN A 173 -12.26 -22.72 -9.43
N ASP A 174 -13.20 -23.64 -9.66
CA ASP A 174 -14.06 -24.18 -8.62
C ASP A 174 -13.29 -25.22 -7.78
N GLU A 175 -12.48 -26.05 -8.45
CA GLU A 175 -11.57 -27.02 -7.82
C GLU A 175 -10.50 -26.30 -6.98
N TYR A 176 -9.83 -25.28 -7.54
CA TYR A 176 -8.71 -24.57 -6.89
C TYR A 176 -9.12 -23.28 -6.15
N TYR A 177 -10.41 -23.09 -5.92
CA TYR A 177 -10.99 -21.87 -5.34
C TYR A 177 -10.26 -21.36 -4.09
N LEU A 178 -9.98 -22.24 -3.12
CA LEU A 178 -9.34 -21.85 -1.85
C LEU A 178 -7.90 -21.35 -2.07
N MET A 179 -7.16 -21.97 -2.99
CA MET A 179 -5.78 -21.61 -3.30
C MET A 179 -5.73 -20.24 -3.99
N ILE A 180 -6.62 -20.01 -4.95
CA ILE A 180 -6.79 -18.71 -5.62
C ILE A 180 -7.18 -17.63 -4.61
N LEU A 181 -8.12 -17.94 -3.71
CA LEU A 181 -8.56 -17.01 -2.68
C LEU A 181 -7.44 -16.63 -1.70
N ILE A 182 -6.67 -17.61 -1.22
CA ILE A 182 -5.51 -17.36 -0.34
C ILE A 182 -4.46 -16.52 -1.07
N HIS A 183 -4.18 -16.81 -2.34
CA HIS A 183 -3.25 -16.02 -3.14
C HIS A 183 -3.71 -14.56 -3.28
N ALA A 184 -5.01 -14.34 -3.55
CA ALA A 184 -5.59 -13.00 -3.59
C ALA A 184 -5.53 -12.29 -2.23
N TYR A 185 -5.80 -12.99 -1.12
CA TYR A 185 -5.67 -12.47 0.24
C TYR A 185 -4.24 -12.07 0.60
N MET A 186 -3.22 -12.57 -0.10
CA MET A 186 -1.83 -12.15 0.08
C MET A 186 -1.44 -11.01 -0.86
N THR A 187 -1.77 -11.14 -2.15
CA THR A 187 -1.28 -10.21 -3.19
C THR A 187 -1.97 -8.86 -3.18
N VAL A 188 -3.27 -8.80 -2.88
CA VAL A 188 -4.03 -7.54 -2.85
C VAL A 188 -3.58 -6.64 -1.70
N PRO A 189 -3.45 -7.13 -0.45
CA PRO A 189 -2.94 -6.30 0.65
C PRO A 189 -1.49 -5.84 0.44
N ILE A 190 -0.63 -6.68 -0.15
CA ILE A 190 0.74 -6.28 -0.50
C ILE A 190 0.72 -5.12 -1.50
N SER A 191 -0.08 -5.25 -2.56
CA SER A 191 -0.19 -4.23 -3.61
C SER A 191 -0.70 -2.90 -3.05
N LEU A 192 -1.74 -2.92 -2.23
CA LEU A 192 -2.29 -1.74 -1.57
C LEU A 192 -1.31 -1.15 -0.56
N GLY A 193 -0.66 -2.00 0.24
CA GLY A 193 0.27 -1.56 1.27
C GLY A 193 1.47 -0.80 0.70
N VAL A 194 1.98 -1.21 -0.46
CA VAL A 194 3.02 -0.46 -1.20
C VAL A 194 2.53 0.95 -1.56
N GLN A 195 1.31 1.08 -2.07
CA GLN A 195 0.75 2.38 -2.43
C GLN A 195 0.59 3.28 -1.20
N VAL A 196 -0.06 2.76 -0.14
CA VAL A 196 -0.29 3.48 1.11
C VAL A 196 1.03 3.95 1.73
N PHE A 197 2.06 3.09 1.70
CA PHE A 197 3.39 3.46 2.16
C PHE A 197 3.97 4.64 1.37
N VAL A 198 3.99 4.55 0.04
CA VAL A 198 4.58 5.58 -0.82
C VAL A 198 3.87 6.91 -0.62
N ASP A 199 2.54 6.90 -0.63
CA ASP A 199 1.71 8.11 -0.46
C ASP A 199 1.92 8.73 0.93
N ASN A 200 2.01 7.91 1.98
CA ASN A 200 2.29 8.39 3.33
C ASN A 200 3.69 9.02 3.44
N MET A 201 4.71 8.48 2.76
CA MET A 201 6.04 9.09 2.77
C MET A 201 6.04 10.45 2.07
N PHE A 202 5.39 10.55 0.92
CA PHE A 202 5.26 11.83 0.20
C PHE A 202 4.50 12.86 1.03
N ALA A 203 3.40 12.47 1.68
CA ALA A 203 2.67 13.34 2.58
C ALA A 203 3.56 13.85 3.73
N MET A 204 4.39 12.99 4.33
CA MET A 204 5.33 13.41 5.38
C MET A 204 6.39 14.38 4.87
N TYR A 205 6.90 14.19 3.64
CA TYR A 205 7.83 15.14 3.00
C TYR A 205 7.18 16.50 2.78
N ILE A 206 5.94 16.52 2.29
CA ILE A 206 5.17 17.74 2.08
C ILE A 206 4.94 18.46 3.41
N HIS A 207 4.46 17.76 4.44
CA HIS A 207 4.22 18.35 5.75
C HIS A 207 5.49 18.92 6.38
N HIS A 208 6.64 18.25 6.20
CA HIS A 208 7.93 18.78 6.62
C HIS A 208 8.26 20.09 5.92
N ALA A 209 8.19 20.11 4.58
CA ALA A 209 8.52 21.29 3.79
C ALA A 209 7.60 22.46 4.13
N CYS A 210 6.29 22.22 4.23
CA CYS A 210 5.32 23.24 4.63
C CYS A 210 5.58 23.77 6.04
N GLY A 211 5.92 22.90 6.99
CA GLY A 211 6.27 23.30 8.35
C GLY A 211 7.51 24.18 8.38
N LEU A 212 8.53 23.83 7.59
CA LEU A 212 9.76 24.61 7.50
C LEU A 212 9.49 26.01 6.91
N PHE A 213 8.68 26.10 5.86
CA PHE A 213 8.27 27.40 5.30
C PHE A 213 7.42 28.23 6.27
N ALA A 214 6.63 27.60 7.14
CA ALA A 214 5.85 28.30 8.15
C ALA A 214 6.73 28.80 9.31
N ALA A 215 7.76 28.04 9.69
CA ALA A 215 8.70 28.41 10.75
C ALA A 215 9.69 29.51 10.32
N LEU A 216 10.00 29.61 9.03
CA LEU A 216 10.92 30.63 8.48
C LEU A 216 10.24 31.98 8.19
N LYS A 217 8.93 32.10 8.42
CA LYS A 217 8.17 33.35 8.29
C LYS A 217 8.17 34.13 9.59
#